data_AF-A0A961RZ58-F1
#
_entry.id   AF-A0A961RZ58-F1
#
_cell.length_a   1.000
_cell.length_b   1.000
_cell.length_c   1.000
_cell.angle_alpha   90.00
_cell.angle_beta   90.00
_cell.angle_gamma   90.00
#
_symmetry.space_group_name_H-M   'P 1'
#
loop_
_entity.id
_entity.type
_entity.pdbx_description
1 polymer ?
#
loop_
_entity_poly.entity_id
_entity_poly.type
_entity_poly.pdbx_seq_one_letter_code
_entity_poly.pdbx_strand_id
1 'polypeptide(L)'
;MVAVALLTVGGSAKAADCGNSAKGFDGFLKSFASQAAAQGIGKRGLSALNGVQYQPGIIKKDRAQSIFSQAFLEFQSRMATSGRIKKGRALLDKNRKLFDAIQKRYGVQGPVLIAFWALETDFGGYMGDFP
;
A
#
# COMPACT_ATOMS: atom_id res chain seq x y z
N MET A 1 29.47 -46.03 24.70
CA MET A 1 28.80 -45.08 23.79
C MET A 1 28.32 -43.90 24.62
N VAL A 2 28.93 -42.72 24.44
CA VAL A 2 28.48 -41.48 25.09
C VAL A 2 27.74 -40.67 24.04
N ALA A 3 26.44 -40.49 24.22
CA ALA A 3 25.61 -39.67 23.35
C ALA A 3 25.72 -38.20 23.80
N VAL A 4 26.26 -37.35 22.92
CA VAL A 4 26.30 -35.90 23.12
C VAL A 4 25.00 -35.33 22.58
N ALA A 5 24.14 -34.84 23.48
CA ALA A 5 22.92 -34.13 23.11
C ALA A 5 23.25 -32.67 22.80
N LEU A 6 23.12 -32.28 21.53
CA LEU A 6 23.28 -30.90 21.07
C LEU A 6 22.00 -30.12 21.40
N LEU A 7 22.00 -29.36 22.49
CA LEU A 7 20.93 -28.42 22.84
C LEU A 7 21.07 -27.16 21.98
N THR A 8 20.22 -27.02 20.96
CA THR A 8 20.08 -25.78 20.21
C THR A 8 19.40 -24.72 21.08
N VAL A 9 20.16 -23.75 21.56
CA VAL A 9 19.60 -22.56 22.22
C VAL A 9 18.95 -21.68 21.14
N GLY A 10 17.64 -21.80 20.98
CA GLY A 10 16.86 -20.89 20.13
C GLY A 10 16.87 -19.49 20.77
N GLY A 11 17.59 -18.55 20.17
CA GLY A 11 17.55 -17.16 20.59
C GLY A 11 16.17 -16.56 20.32
N SER A 12 15.54 -15.98 21.35
CA SER A 12 14.30 -15.24 21.18
C SER A 12 14.54 -14.04 20.26
N ALA A 13 13.92 -14.05 19.08
CA ALA A 13 13.88 -12.88 18.22
C ALA A 13 13.07 -11.79 18.94
N LYS A 14 13.75 -10.71 19.36
CA LYS A 14 13.09 -9.50 19.83
C LYS A 14 12.53 -8.79 18.60
N ALA A 15 11.23 -8.80 18.43
CA ALA A 15 10.58 -7.91 17.47
C ALA A 15 10.95 -6.46 17.83
N ALA A 16 11.30 -5.67 16.82
CA ALA A 16 11.52 -4.24 17.01
C ALA A 16 10.22 -3.61 17.52
N ASP A 17 10.34 -2.74 18.52
CA ASP A 17 9.17 -2.03 19.04
C ASP A 17 8.72 -0.99 18.02
N CYS A 18 7.42 -0.96 17.74
CA CYS A 18 6.83 -0.04 16.79
C CYS A 18 6.77 1.37 17.43
N GLY A 19 7.63 2.27 16.97
CA GLY A 19 7.58 3.68 17.40
C GLY A 19 6.25 4.34 17.06
N ASN A 20 5.73 5.15 18.00
CA ASN A 20 4.54 6.00 17.81
C ASN A 20 4.87 7.51 17.88
N SER A 21 6.16 7.87 17.80
CA SER A 21 6.63 9.25 17.81
C SER A 21 7.76 9.43 16.79
N ALA A 22 8.17 10.68 16.57
CA ALA A 22 9.31 11.00 15.71
C ALA A 22 10.67 10.50 16.26
N LYS A 23 10.72 9.91 17.46
CA LYS A 23 11.95 9.38 18.05
C LYS A 23 12.57 8.33 17.13
N GLY A 24 13.80 8.58 16.71
CA GLY A 24 14.56 7.68 15.84
C GLY A 24 14.34 7.90 14.34
N PHE A 25 13.42 8.78 13.94
CA PHE A 25 13.12 9.02 12.52
C PHE A 25 14.33 9.59 11.75
N ASP A 26 15.05 10.55 12.32
CA ASP A 26 16.26 11.11 11.69
C ASP A 26 17.38 10.07 11.57
N GLY A 27 17.49 9.16 12.55
CA GLY A 27 18.42 8.03 12.51
C GLY A 27 18.05 7.05 11.40
N PHE A 28 16.75 6.75 11.26
CA PHE A 28 16.22 5.97 10.15
C PHE A 28 16.54 6.62 8.80
N LEU A 29 16.27 7.92 8.61
CA LEU A 29 16.56 8.61 7.35
C LEU A 29 18.04 8.51 6.96
N LYS A 30 18.95 8.69 7.91
CA LYS A 30 20.40 8.55 7.67
C LYS A 30 20.77 7.11 7.28
N SER A 31 20.25 6.12 8.00
CA SER A 31 20.50 4.71 7.69
C SER A 31 19.94 4.33 6.32
N PHE A 32 18.71 4.76 6.02
CA PHE A 32 18.03 4.51 4.76
C PHE A 32 18.76 5.17 3.58
N ALA A 33 19.23 6.41 3.74
CA ALA A 33 20.03 7.09 2.71
C ALA A 33 21.33 6.32 2.40
N SER A 34 22.00 5.78 3.42
CA SER A 34 23.20 4.94 3.24
C SER A 34 22.86 3.65 2.48
N GLN A 35 21.78 2.98 2.85
CA GLN A 35 21.30 1.78 2.16
C GLN A 35 20.93 2.06 0.70
N ALA A 36 20.20 3.15 0.44
CA ALA A 36 19.84 3.57 -0.91
C ALA A 36 21.08 3.89 -1.77
N ALA A 37 22.07 4.58 -1.21
CA ALA A 37 23.33 4.86 -1.89
C ALA A 37 24.10 3.57 -2.24
N ALA A 38 24.14 2.60 -1.31
CA ALA A 38 24.75 1.29 -1.54
C ALA A 38 24.04 0.48 -2.64
N GLN A 39 22.75 0.72 -2.86
CA GLN A 39 21.96 0.16 -3.96
C GLN A 39 22.09 0.96 -5.28
N GLY A 40 22.99 1.95 -5.34
CA GLY A 40 23.26 2.71 -6.56
C GLY A 40 22.32 3.90 -6.80
N ILE A 41 21.52 4.30 -5.81
CA ILE A 41 20.66 5.50 -5.94
C ILE A 41 21.53 6.75 -5.98
N GLY A 42 21.48 7.45 -7.12
CA GLY A 42 22.25 8.68 -7.34
C GLY A 42 21.73 9.89 -6.57
N LYS A 43 22.46 11.01 -6.68
CA LYS A 43 22.20 12.26 -5.93
C LYS A 43 20.75 12.73 -5.96
N ARG A 44 20.08 12.64 -7.13
CA ARG A 44 18.68 13.06 -7.29
C ARG A 44 17.73 12.24 -6.40
N GLY A 45 17.91 10.93 -6.34
CA GLY A 45 17.08 10.06 -5.50
C GLY A 45 17.35 10.29 -4.01
N LEU A 46 18.62 10.45 -3.63
CA LEU A 46 18.98 10.75 -2.24
C LEU A 46 18.46 12.13 -1.80
N SER A 47 18.47 13.13 -2.69
CA SER A 47 17.92 14.45 -2.40
C SER A 47 16.40 14.47 -2.20
N ALA A 48 15.68 13.41 -2.62
CA ALA A 48 14.25 13.30 -2.35
C ALA A 48 13.95 13.07 -0.86
N LEU A 49 14.94 12.65 -0.07
CA LEU A 49 14.82 12.55 1.39
C LEU A 49 14.93 13.92 2.09
N ASN A 50 15.36 14.97 1.38
CA ASN A 50 15.51 16.29 1.96
C ASN A 50 14.15 16.86 2.33
N GLY A 51 14.00 17.30 3.58
CA GLY A 51 12.74 17.87 4.07
C GLY A 51 11.65 16.84 4.36
N VAL A 52 11.93 15.53 4.23
CA VAL A 52 11.03 14.49 4.70
C VAL A 52 10.92 14.58 6.22
N GLN A 53 9.70 14.58 6.72
CA GLN A 53 9.39 14.68 8.14
C GLN A 53 8.57 13.49 8.60
N TYR A 54 8.68 13.17 9.90
CA TYR A 54 7.77 12.22 10.52
C TYR A 54 6.35 12.77 10.41
N GLN A 55 5.41 11.94 9.91
CA GLN A 55 4.02 12.32 9.70
C GLN A 55 3.09 11.60 10.68
N PRO A 56 2.75 12.20 11.85
CA PRO A 56 1.87 11.56 12.83
C PRO A 56 0.50 11.19 12.25
N GLY A 57 0.01 11.96 11.27
CA GLY A 57 -1.24 11.67 10.58
C GLY A 57 -1.22 10.37 9.78
N ILE A 58 -0.11 10.07 9.11
CA ILE A 58 0.08 8.79 8.38
C ILE A 58 0.13 7.64 9.38
N ILE A 59 0.91 7.78 10.46
CA ILE A 59 1.00 6.75 11.51
C ILE A 59 -0.35 6.50 12.16
N LYS A 60 -1.12 7.55 12.47
CA LYS A 60 -2.48 7.39 13.01
C LYS A 60 -3.40 6.61 12.06
N LYS A 61 -3.34 6.91 10.75
CA LYS A 61 -4.15 6.21 9.74
C LYS A 61 -3.73 4.74 9.61
N ASP A 62 -2.44 4.47 9.59
CA ASP A 62 -1.85 3.13 9.56
C ASP A 62 -2.31 2.29 10.77
N ARG A 63 -2.27 2.83 11.99
CA ARG A 63 -2.73 2.11 13.18
C ARG A 63 -4.23 1.91 13.25
N ALA A 64 -5.00 2.83 12.68
CA ALA A 64 -6.46 2.79 12.79
C ALA A 64 -7.09 1.71 11.90
N GLN A 65 -6.58 1.53 10.66
CA GLN A 65 -7.13 0.65 9.60
C GLN A 65 -8.66 0.48 9.65
N SER A 66 -9.40 1.58 9.79
CA SER A 66 -10.81 1.58 10.21
C SER A 66 -11.78 0.91 9.24
N ILE A 67 -11.34 0.54 8.04
CA ILE A 67 -12.10 -0.27 7.10
C ILE A 67 -12.38 -1.66 7.67
N PHE A 68 -11.45 -2.25 8.43
CA PHE A 68 -11.62 -3.60 8.98
C PHE A 68 -12.59 -3.68 10.17
N SER A 69 -12.96 -2.53 10.76
CA SER A 69 -13.94 -2.48 11.84
C SER A 69 -15.38 -2.26 11.36
N GLN A 70 -15.62 -2.21 10.04
CA GLN A 70 -16.95 -1.95 9.51
C GLN A 70 -17.78 -3.21 9.35
N ALA A 71 -19.09 -3.10 9.57
CA ALA A 71 -20.02 -4.17 9.20
C ALA A 71 -20.06 -4.33 7.66
N PHE A 72 -20.26 -5.55 7.17
CA PHE A 72 -20.24 -5.84 5.74
C PHE A 72 -21.20 -4.95 4.92
N LEU A 73 -22.44 -4.77 5.38
CA LEU A 73 -23.44 -3.95 4.68
C LEU A 73 -23.08 -2.46 4.66
N GLU A 74 -22.45 -1.96 5.73
CA GLU A 74 -21.93 -0.60 5.77
C GLU A 74 -20.81 -0.44 4.75
N PHE A 75 -19.83 -1.34 4.74
CA PHE A 75 -18.73 -1.35 3.78
C PHE A 75 -19.25 -1.42 2.33
N GLN A 76 -20.15 -2.37 2.05
CA GLN A 76 -20.70 -2.58 0.71
C GLN A 76 -21.46 -1.34 0.20
N SER A 77 -22.29 -0.71 1.03
CA SER A 77 -23.04 0.49 0.64
C SER A 77 -22.13 1.69 0.32
N ARG A 78 -21.01 1.83 1.05
CA ARG A 78 -19.99 2.86 0.80
C ARG A 78 -19.17 2.58 -0.46
N MET A 79 -18.84 1.31 -0.71
CA MET A 79 -17.95 0.93 -1.79
C MET A 79 -18.65 0.79 -3.16
N ALA A 80 -19.86 0.23 -3.18
CA ALA A 80 -20.61 -0.08 -4.40
C ALA A 80 -21.80 0.88 -4.62
N THR A 81 -21.53 2.19 -4.62
CA THR A 81 -22.58 3.20 -4.82
C THR A 81 -23.19 3.14 -6.21
N SER A 82 -24.46 3.56 -6.33
CA SER A 82 -25.15 3.67 -7.62
C SER A 82 -24.41 4.58 -8.62
N GLY A 83 -23.77 5.65 -8.11
CA GLY A 83 -22.91 6.54 -8.91
C GLY A 83 -21.71 5.82 -9.52
N ARG A 84 -20.98 5.03 -8.74
CA ARG A 84 -19.85 4.22 -9.23
C ARG A 84 -20.30 3.17 -10.25
N ILE A 85 -21.42 2.50 -10.00
CA ILE A 85 -21.98 1.51 -10.94
C ILE A 85 -22.31 2.17 -12.28
N LYS A 86 -22.99 3.33 -12.27
CA LYS A 86 -23.34 4.07 -13.48
C LYS A 86 -22.10 4.55 -14.25
N LYS A 87 -21.14 5.17 -13.55
CA LYS A 87 -19.88 5.67 -14.14
C LYS A 87 -19.03 4.51 -14.68
N GLY A 88 -18.94 3.41 -13.94
CA GLY A 88 -18.22 2.20 -14.35
C GLY A 88 -18.77 1.59 -15.64
N ARG A 89 -20.11 1.47 -15.77
CA ARG A 89 -20.73 1.00 -17.02
C ARG A 89 -20.40 1.91 -18.21
N ALA A 90 -20.51 3.22 -18.02
CA ALA A 90 -20.18 4.18 -19.07
C ALA A 90 -18.70 4.11 -19.50
N LEU A 91 -17.78 3.94 -18.55
CA LEU A 91 -16.35 3.80 -18.83
C LEU A 91 -16.03 2.47 -19.51
N LEU A 92 -16.71 1.38 -19.14
CA LEU A 92 -16.57 0.08 -19.79
C LEU A 92 -17.00 0.17 -21.27
N ASP A 93 -18.15 0.79 -21.53
CA ASP A 93 -18.66 0.96 -22.89
C ASP A 93 -17.76 1.87 -23.73
N LYS A 94 -17.33 3.01 -23.16
CA LYS A 94 -16.41 3.96 -23.81
C LYS A 94 -15.07 3.31 -24.20
N ASN A 95 -14.56 2.40 -23.38
CA ASN A 95 -13.23 1.78 -23.55
C ASN A 95 -13.31 0.30 -23.94
N ARG A 96 -14.43 -0.16 -24.52
CA ARG A 96 -14.69 -1.58 -24.83
C ARG A 96 -13.53 -2.26 -25.56
N LYS A 97 -13.00 -1.64 -26.63
CA LYS A 97 -11.86 -2.17 -27.40
C LYS A 97 -10.61 -2.42 -26.55
N LEU A 98 -10.33 -1.54 -25.58
CA LEU A 98 -9.20 -1.69 -24.67
C LEU A 98 -9.43 -2.88 -23.74
N PHE A 99 -10.62 -2.98 -23.13
CA PHE A 99 -10.92 -4.07 -22.22
C PHE A 99 -11.00 -5.43 -22.92
N ASP A 100 -11.51 -5.48 -24.15
CA ASP A 100 -11.50 -6.70 -24.96
C ASP A 100 -10.07 -7.15 -25.27
N ALA A 101 -9.18 -6.22 -25.60
CA ALA A 101 -7.76 -6.52 -25.83
C ALA A 101 -7.06 -7.00 -24.55
N ILE A 102 -7.34 -6.39 -23.40
CA ILE A 102 -6.81 -6.82 -22.10
C ILE A 102 -7.33 -8.21 -21.75
N GLN A 103 -8.63 -8.48 -21.92
CA GLN A 103 -9.20 -9.79 -21.67
C GLN A 103 -8.59 -10.86 -22.58
N LYS A 104 -8.39 -10.57 -23.87
CA LYS A 104 -7.74 -11.49 -24.80
C LYS A 104 -6.29 -11.82 -24.40
N ARG A 105 -5.56 -10.82 -23.90
CA ARG A 105 -4.13 -10.97 -23.55
C ARG A 105 -3.91 -11.59 -22.17
N TYR A 106 -4.74 -11.24 -21.19
CA TYR A 106 -4.50 -11.55 -19.78
C TYR A 106 -5.62 -12.37 -19.12
N GLY A 107 -6.75 -12.61 -19.80
CA GLY A 107 -7.88 -13.38 -19.27
C GLY A 107 -8.74 -12.62 -18.25
N VAL A 108 -8.46 -11.34 -17.99
CA VAL A 108 -9.20 -10.54 -17.01
C VAL A 108 -10.33 -9.76 -17.68
N GLN A 109 -11.56 -9.97 -17.21
CA GLN A 109 -12.74 -9.29 -17.75
C GLN A 109 -12.75 -7.80 -17.40
N GLY A 110 -13.20 -6.95 -18.33
CA GLY A 110 -13.30 -5.50 -18.15
C GLY A 110 -14.05 -5.06 -16.87
N PRO A 111 -15.21 -5.66 -16.51
CA PRO A 111 -15.90 -5.32 -15.26
C PRO A 111 -15.06 -5.47 -13.99
N VAL A 112 -14.14 -6.45 -13.94
CA VAL A 112 -13.25 -6.66 -12.79
C VAL A 112 -12.27 -5.48 -12.67
N LEU A 113 -11.67 -5.07 -13.78
CA LEU A 113 -10.73 -3.94 -13.83
C LEU A 113 -11.42 -2.61 -13.51
N ILE A 114 -12.65 -2.42 -14.00
CA ILE A 114 -13.49 -1.27 -13.69
C ILE A 114 -13.80 -1.21 -12.19
N ALA A 115 -14.08 -2.35 -11.55
CA ALA A 115 -14.34 -2.41 -10.12
C ALA A 115 -13.11 -1.98 -9.31
N PHE A 116 -11.91 -2.50 -9.63
CA PHE A 116 -10.67 -2.06 -8.99
C PHE A 116 -10.44 -0.56 -9.19
N TRP A 117 -10.56 -0.06 -10.42
CA TRP A 117 -10.33 1.36 -10.69
C TRP A 117 -11.30 2.28 -9.92
N ALA A 118 -12.54 1.84 -9.71
CA ALA A 118 -13.52 2.54 -8.89
C ALA A 118 -13.13 2.58 -7.41
N LEU A 119 -12.71 1.44 -6.86
CA LEU A 119 -12.41 1.30 -5.44
C LEU A 119 -11.09 1.96 -5.04
N GLU A 120 -10.08 1.90 -5.91
CA GLU A 120 -8.75 2.44 -5.61
C GLU A 120 -8.71 3.97 -5.76
N THR A 121 -9.32 4.54 -6.81
CA THR A 121 -9.12 5.97 -7.13
C THR A 121 -10.37 6.71 -7.62
N ASP A 122 -11.56 6.13 -7.47
CA ASP A 122 -12.80 6.64 -8.05
C ASP A 122 -12.68 7.00 -9.54
N PHE A 123 -12.04 6.10 -10.29
CA PHE A 123 -11.71 6.28 -11.70
C PHE A 123 -10.73 7.44 -11.96
N GLY A 124 -9.74 7.61 -11.08
CA GLY A 124 -8.76 8.71 -11.12
C GLY A 124 -9.28 10.04 -10.57
N GLY A 125 -10.48 10.08 -9.98
CA GLY A 125 -11.03 11.28 -9.34
C GLY A 125 -10.42 11.58 -7.97
N TYR A 126 -9.83 10.57 -7.31
CA TYR A 126 -9.21 10.70 -6.01
C TYR A 126 -7.92 9.87 -5.95
N MET A 127 -6.75 10.52 -5.93
CA MET A 127 -5.44 9.85 -5.95
C MET A 127 -4.71 9.89 -4.60
N GLY A 128 -5.37 10.42 -3.56
CA GLY A 128 -4.72 10.79 -2.30
C GLY A 128 -4.08 12.18 -2.35
N ASP A 129 -3.74 12.68 -1.16
CA ASP A 129 -3.25 14.04 -0.91
C ASP A 129 -1.91 14.06 -0.14
N PHE A 130 -1.34 12.88 0.15
CA PHE A 130 0.00 12.75 0.71
C PHE A 130 1.05 12.78 -0.41
N PRO A 131 2.18 13.49 -0.22
CA PRO A 131 3.27 13.59 -1.19
C PRO A 131 4.12 12.31 -1.31
#